data_AF-A0A956J722-F1
#
_entry.id   AF-A0A956J722-F1
#
_cell.length_a   1.000
_cell.length_b   1.000
_cell.length_c   1.000
_cell.angle_alpha   90.00
_cell.angle_beta   90.00
_cell.angle_gamma   90.00
#
_symmetry.space_group_name_H-M   'P 1'
#
loop_
_entity.id
_entity.type
_entity.pdbx_description
1 polymer ?
#
loop_
_entity_poly.entity_id
_entity_poly.type
_entity_poly.pdbx_seq_one_letter_code
_entity_poly.pdbx_strand_id
1 'polypeptide(L)'
;MDYRIPEFSGDRHQVSRRARAKQHARGFEGIFETLVEEHTEAAMMLDVLCRTTDAKQRAALWPKLRRALLSHDQDEVRILCPDLHELVETRRLAQRHDVEARDLESMIRRLDGRAFDHPEWLASALTLRQLVVRHIREEENELFF
;
A
#
# COMPACT_ATOMS: atom_id res chain seq x y z
N MET A 1 8.76 30.91 39.40
CA MET A 1 9.13 30.24 38.14
C MET A 1 8.27 29.00 38.05
N ASP A 2 7.09 29.10 37.41
CA ASP A 2 6.21 27.97 37.14
C ASP A 2 6.38 27.58 35.68
N TYR A 3 6.86 26.36 35.44
CA TYR A 3 7.03 25.81 34.10
C TYR A 3 5.76 25.03 33.74
N ARG A 4 4.94 25.60 32.86
CA ARG A 4 3.72 24.94 32.34
C ARG A 4 4.12 23.95 31.24
N ILE A 5 3.80 22.67 31.44
CA ILE A 5 3.93 21.62 30.42
C ILE A 5 2.96 21.95 29.27
N PRO A 6 3.37 21.90 27.99
CA PRO A 6 2.44 22.04 26.89
C PRO A 6 1.58 20.78 26.79
N GLU A 7 0.27 20.93 26.92
CA GLU A 7 -0.68 19.87 26.58
C GLU A 7 -0.57 19.58 25.08
N PHE A 8 -0.27 18.32 24.75
CA PHE A 8 -0.25 17.83 23.39
C PHE A 8 -1.69 17.81 22.86
N SER A 9 -2.11 18.90 22.21
CA SER A 9 -3.41 18.97 21.55
C SER A 9 -3.34 18.19 20.25
N GLY A 10 -3.57 16.88 20.33
CA GLY A 10 -3.95 16.09 19.16
C GLY A 10 -5.24 16.68 18.60
N ASP A 11 -5.19 17.13 17.35
CA ASP A 11 -6.30 17.81 16.68
C ASP A 11 -7.57 16.93 16.71
N ARG A 12 -8.58 17.37 17.47
CA ARG A 12 -9.87 16.67 17.64
C ARG A 12 -10.56 16.38 16.31
N HIS A 13 -10.27 17.14 15.26
CA HIS A 13 -10.81 16.92 13.91
C HIS A 13 -10.21 15.69 13.22
N GLN A 14 -8.96 15.34 13.53
CA GLN A 14 -8.27 14.18 12.96
C GLN A 14 -8.74 12.88 13.65
N VAL A 15 -8.95 12.94 14.96
CA VAL A 15 -9.53 11.85 15.76
C VAL A 15 -10.99 11.57 15.35
N SER A 16 -11.79 12.61 15.08
CA SER A 16 -13.19 12.44 14.66
C SER A 16 -13.34 11.88 13.24
N ARG A 17 -12.40 12.20 12.34
CA ARG A 17 -12.35 11.63 10.97
C ARG A 17 -12.04 10.14 11.00
N ARG A 18 -11.02 9.72 11.76
CA ARG A 18 -10.67 8.30 11.96
C ARG A 18 -11.82 7.50 12.57
N ALA A 19 -12.48 8.05 13.59
CA ALA A 19 -13.59 7.38 14.26
C ALA A 19 -14.82 7.15 13.35
N ARG A 20 -15.12 8.09 12.44
CA ARG A 20 -16.21 7.94 11.46
C ARG A 20 -15.87 7.01 10.31
N ALA A 21 -14.65 7.07 9.79
CA ALA A 21 -14.17 6.08 8.80
C ALA A 21 -14.30 4.66 9.35
N LYS A 22 -13.84 4.43 10.59
CA LYS A 22 -14.02 3.14 11.30
C LYS A 22 -15.47 2.71 11.49
N GLN A 23 -16.40 3.64 11.71
CA GLN A 23 -17.80 3.30 11.92
C GLN A 23 -18.51 2.85 10.62
N HIS A 24 -18.11 3.38 9.47
CA HIS A 24 -18.57 2.94 8.15
C HIS A 24 -17.88 1.65 7.68
N ALA A 25 -16.65 1.40 8.16
CA ALA A 25 -15.87 0.20 7.95
C ALA A 25 -16.41 -1.09 8.62
N ARG A 26 -17.45 -1.02 9.47
CA ARG A 26 -18.00 -2.18 10.19
C ARG A 26 -18.58 -3.30 9.29
N GLY A 27 -18.74 -3.04 7.99
CA GLY A 27 -19.09 -4.07 6.99
C GLY A 27 -17.89 -4.75 6.32
N PHE A 28 -16.67 -4.29 6.61
CA PHE A 28 -15.43 -4.67 5.92
C PHE A 28 -14.43 -5.38 6.83
N GLU A 29 -14.80 -5.75 8.07
CA GLU A 29 -13.86 -6.31 9.06
C GLU A 29 -13.08 -7.52 8.51
N GLY A 30 -13.75 -8.46 7.83
CA GLY A 30 -13.07 -9.59 7.19
C GLY A 30 -12.30 -9.23 5.90
N ILE A 31 -12.68 -8.15 5.22
CA ILE A 31 -11.97 -7.66 4.03
C ILE A 31 -10.66 -7.00 4.46
N PHE A 32 -10.65 -6.18 5.52
CA PHE A 32 -9.41 -5.56 6.01
C PHE A 32 -8.44 -6.56 6.59
N GLU A 33 -8.91 -7.60 7.29
CA GLU A 33 -8.04 -8.71 7.72
C GLU A 33 -7.35 -9.37 6.51
N THR A 34 -8.11 -9.64 5.45
CA THR A 34 -7.56 -10.21 4.20
C THR A 34 -6.53 -9.27 3.55
N LEU A 35 -6.83 -7.97 3.44
CA LEU A 35 -5.91 -6.98 2.85
C LEU A 35 -4.62 -6.84 3.67
N VAL A 36 -4.69 -6.90 5.01
CA VAL A 36 -3.49 -6.87 5.87
C VAL A 36 -2.64 -8.14 5.69
N GLU A 37 -3.26 -9.30 5.47
CA GLU A 37 -2.54 -10.53 5.14
C GLU A 37 -1.83 -10.40 3.78
N GLU A 38 -2.51 -9.86 2.77
CA GLU A 38 -1.95 -9.59 1.44
C GLU A 38 -0.79 -8.57 1.49
N HIS A 39 -0.94 -7.48 2.27
CA HIS A 39 0.13 -6.52 2.55
C HIS A 39 1.37 -7.21 3.11
N THR A 40 1.18 -8.07 4.11
CA THR A 40 2.26 -8.79 4.77
C THR A 40 2.97 -9.71 3.76
N GLU A 41 2.20 -10.46 2.97
CA GLU A 41 2.75 -11.37 1.96
C GLU A 41 3.54 -10.60 0.88
N ALA A 42 2.96 -9.54 0.32
CA ALA A 42 3.58 -8.73 -0.71
C ALA A 42 4.88 -8.06 -0.22
N ALA A 43 4.86 -7.49 1.00
CA ALA A 43 6.04 -6.87 1.60
C ALA A 43 7.16 -7.89 1.84
N MET A 44 6.83 -9.09 2.33
CA MET A 44 7.79 -10.18 2.53
C MET A 44 8.40 -10.65 1.20
N MET A 45 7.57 -10.94 0.21
CA MET A 45 8.03 -11.38 -1.11
C MET A 45 8.95 -10.33 -1.77
N LEU A 46 8.61 -9.04 -1.64
CA LEU A 46 9.37 -7.94 -2.22
C LEU A 46 10.70 -7.71 -1.50
N ASP A 47 10.76 -7.87 -0.18
CA ASP A 47 12.02 -7.84 0.58
C ASP A 47 12.95 -8.99 0.19
N VAL A 48 12.43 -10.21 0.07
CA VAL A 48 13.18 -11.38 -0.42
C VAL A 48 13.71 -11.12 -1.83
N LEU A 49 12.86 -10.63 -2.75
CA LEU A 49 13.25 -10.32 -4.12
C LEU A 49 14.38 -9.28 -4.18
N CYS A 50 14.30 -8.21 -3.39
CA CYS A 50 15.31 -7.14 -3.36
C CYS A 50 16.67 -7.62 -2.80
N ARG A 51 16.66 -8.56 -1.85
CA ARG A 51 17.89 -9.14 -1.28
C ARG A 51 18.51 -10.24 -2.13
N THR A 52 17.74 -10.83 -3.03
CA THR A 52 18.21 -11.88 -3.93
C THR A 52 19.20 -11.28 -4.94
N THR A 53 20.39 -11.86 -5.05
CA THR A 53 21.45 -11.41 -5.99
C THR A 53 21.49 -12.24 -7.27
N ASP A 54 21.04 -13.49 -7.23
CA ASP A 54 21.01 -14.38 -8.39
C ASP A 54 19.84 -14.04 -9.33
N ALA A 55 20.15 -13.83 -10.61
CA ALA A 55 19.16 -13.43 -11.62
C ALA A 55 18.13 -14.53 -11.91
N LYS A 56 18.49 -15.81 -11.82
CA LYS A 56 17.55 -16.92 -12.04
C LYS A 56 16.55 -17.03 -10.90
N GLN A 57 17.00 -16.83 -9.66
CA GLN A 57 16.13 -16.77 -8.49
C GLN A 57 15.16 -15.59 -8.57
N ARG A 58 15.64 -14.40 -8.97
CA ARG A 58 14.75 -13.24 -9.23
C ARG A 58 13.69 -13.57 -10.28
N ALA A 59 14.08 -14.21 -11.38
CA ALA A 59 13.16 -14.62 -12.44
C ALA A 59 12.11 -15.63 -11.96
N ALA A 60 12.44 -16.47 -10.97
CA ALA A 60 11.50 -17.41 -10.36
C ALA A 60 10.54 -16.75 -9.35
N LEU A 61 11.01 -15.73 -8.62
CA LEU A 61 10.24 -15.01 -7.60
C LEU A 61 9.30 -13.96 -8.20
N TRP A 62 9.76 -13.22 -9.22
CA TRP A 62 9.06 -12.07 -9.77
C TRP A 62 7.63 -12.38 -10.25
N PRO A 63 7.35 -13.47 -10.99
CA PRO A 63 5.99 -13.76 -11.45
C PRO A 63 4.98 -13.97 -10.31
N LYS A 64 5.43 -14.46 -9.14
CA LYS A 64 4.58 -14.65 -7.96
C LYS A 64 4.25 -13.31 -7.32
N LEU A 65 5.27 -12.51 -7.03
CA LEU A 65 5.10 -11.17 -6.46
C LEU A 65 4.25 -10.28 -7.37
N ARG A 66 4.54 -10.26 -8.67
CA ARG A 66 3.78 -9.50 -9.66
C ARG A 66 2.28 -9.84 -9.63
N ARG A 67 1.94 -11.12 -9.48
CA ARG A 67 0.55 -11.56 -9.40
C ARG A 67 -0.11 -11.09 -8.11
N ALA A 68 0.57 -11.24 -6.97
CA ALA A 68 0.05 -10.78 -5.68
C ALA A 68 -0.22 -9.28 -5.69
N LEU A 69 0.73 -8.47 -6.16
CA LEU A 69 0.58 -7.00 -6.25
C LEU A 69 -0.61 -6.60 -7.13
N LEU A 70 -0.78 -7.23 -8.31
CA LEU A 70 -1.88 -6.91 -9.22
C LEU A 70 -3.23 -7.40 -8.71
N SER A 71 -3.29 -8.55 -8.04
CA SER A 71 -4.55 -9.06 -7.47
C SER A 71 -5.03 -8.13 -6.36
N HIS A 72 -4.15 -7.82 -5.43
CA HIS A 72 -4.41 -6.92 -4.31
C HIS A 72 -4.95 -5.55 -4.78
N ASP A 73 -4.22 -4.87 -5.67
CA ASP A 73 -4.62 -3.56 -6.21
C ASP A 73 -5.97 -3.63 -6.96
N GLN A 74 -6.23 -4.72 -7.70
CA GLN A 74 -7.51 -4.92 -8.39
C GLN A 74 -8.68 -5.15 -7.44
N ASP A 75 -8.46 -5.90 -6.36
CA ASP A 75 -9.48 -6.19 -5.38
C ASP A 75 -9.87 -4.92 -4.61
N GLU A 76 -8.91 -4.08 -4.25
CA GLU A 76 -9.17 -2.76 -3.64
C GLU A 76 -9.92 -1.81 -4.58
N VAL A 77 -9.47 -1.67 -5.82
CA VAL A 77 -10.14 -0.83 -6.82
C VAL A 77 -11.58 -1.29 -7.07
N ARG A 78 -11.83 -2.60 -7.02
CA ARG A 78 -13.15 -3.18 -7.30
C ARG A 78 -14.09 -3.10 -6.09
N ILE A 79 -13.58 -3.28 -4.88
CA ILE A 79 -14.39 -3.52 -3.68
C ILE A 79 -14.37 -2.31 -2.75
N LEU A 80 -13.20 -1.72 -2.50
CA LEU A 80 -13.02 -0.69 -1.48
C LEU A 80 -13.14 0.73 -2.06
N CYS A 81 -12.46 1.02 -3.17
CA CYS A 81 -12.40 2.36 -3.74
C CYS A 81 -13.76 2.96 -4.14
N PRO A 82 -14.75 2.23 -4.68
CA PRO A 82 -16.05 2.79 -5.05
C PRO A 82 -16.73 3.51 -3.87
N ASP A 83 -16.81 2.85 -2.72
CA ASP A 83 -17.41 3.42 -1.51
C ASP A 83 -16.61 4.63 -1.00
N LEU A 84 -15.27 4.58 -1.09
CA LEU A 84 -14.41 5.68 -0.69
C LEU A 84 -14.57 6.93 -1.58
N HIS A 85 -14.90 6.76 -2.87
CA HIS A 85 -15.12 7.88 -3.80
C HIS A 85 -16.43 8.64 -3.53
N GLU A 86 -17.47 7.93 -3.10
CA GLU A 86 -18.80 8.50 -2.87
C GLU A 86 -18.81 9.50 -1.72
N LEU A 87 -18.06 9.20 -0.64
CA LEU A 87 -18.00 10.03 0.55
C LEU A 87 -16.97 11.16 0.42
N VAL A 88 -17.38 12.39 0.69
CA VAL A 88 -16.52 13.58 0.58
C VAL A 88 -15.29 13.47 1.48
N GLU A 89 -15.45 12.86 2.65
CA GLU A 89 -14.41 12.68 3.66
C GLU A 89 -13.29 11.74 3.21
N THR A 90 -13.60 10.71 2.42
CA THR A 90 -12.64 9.69 1.95
C THR A 90 -12.26 9.84 0.49
N ARG A 91 -12.93 10.71 -0.28
CA ARG A 91 -12.63 10.91 -1.71
C ARG A 91 -11.16 11.22 -2.00
N ARG A 92 -10.50 11.99 -1.13
CA ARG A 92 -9.07 12.31 -1.28
C ARG A 92 -8.18 11.09 -1.08
N LEU A 93 -8.60 10.12 -0.27
CA LEU A 93 -7.89 8.84 -0.10
C LEU A 93 -8.02 8.02 -1.38
N ALA A 94 -9.24 7.83 -1.89
CA ALA A 94 -9.49 7.11 -3.13
C ALA A 94 -8.72 7.71 -4.33
N GLN A 95 -8.70 9.04 -4.46
CA GLN A 95 -7.93 9.72 -5.51
C GLN A 95 -6.42 9.51 -5.39
N ARG A 96 -5.88 9.34 -4.18
CA ARG A 96 -4.47 9.00 -4.00
C ARG A 96 -4.23 7.56 -4.42
N HIS A 97 -5.08 6.63 -3.98
CA HIS A 97 -5.06 5.23 -4.38
C HIS A 97 -5.02 5.08 -5.91
N ASP A 98 -5.90 5.80 -6.64
CA ASP A 98 -5.89 5.82 -8.12
C ASP A 98 -4.52 6.19 -8.73
N VAL A 99 -3.79 7.11 -8.09
CA VAL A 99 -2.44 7.50 -8.52
C VAL A 99 -1.44 6.40 -8.20
N GLU A 100 -1.50 5.84 -7.00
CA GLU A 100 -0.60 4.77 -6.57
C GLU A 100 -0.78 3.49 -7.39
N ALA A 101 -2.01 3.11 -7.73
CA ALA A 101 -2.31 1.99 -8.64
C ALA A 101 -1.65 2.19 -10.02
N ARG A 102 -1.77 3.39 -10.60
CA ARG A 102 -1.10 3.73 -11.87
C ARG A 102 0.43 3.67 -11.76
N ASP A 103 0.98 4.17 -10.66
CA ASP A 103 2.42 4.14 -10.41
C ASP A 103 2.92 2.70 -10.21
N LEU A 104 2.16 1.87 -9.48
CA LEU A 104 2.42 0.43 -9.29
C LEU A 104 2.48 -0.30 -10.64
N GLU A 105 1.45 -0.13 -11.48
CA GLU A 105 1.45 -0.73 -12.81
C GLU A 105 2.63 -0.26 -13.67
N SER A 106 2.96 1.03 -13.61
CA SER A 106 4.10 1.61 -14.34
C SER A 106 5.41 0.97 -13.91
N MET A 107 5.60 0.78 -12.60
CA MET A 107 6.77 0.11 -12.05
C MET A 107 6.84 -1.38 -12.41
N ILE A 108 5.70 -2.08 -12.40
CA ILE A 108 5.62 -3.47 -12.87
C ILE A 108 6.03 -3.57 -14.35
N ARG A 109 5.50 -2.70 -15.23
CA ARG A 109 5.88 -2.67 -16.64
C ARG A 109 7.37 -2.40 -16.85
N ARG A 110 7.95 -1.50 -16.05
CA ARG A 110 9.40 -1.20 -16.08
C ARG A 110 10.25 -2.40 -15.68
N LEU A 111 9.80 -3.20 -14.72
CA LEU A 111 10.48 -4.42 -14.28
C LEU A 111 10.31 -5.58 -15.28
N ASP A 112 9.12 -5.74 -15.85
CA ASP A 112 8.82 -6.75 -16.89
C ASP A 112 9.68 -6.52 -18.15
N GLY A 113 9.93 -5.26 -18.51
CA GLY A 113 10.71 -4.89 -19.70
C GLY A 113 12.23 -4.96 -19.54
N ARG A 114 12.77 -5.48 -18.42
CA ARG A 114 14.20 -5.43 -18.12
C ARG A 114 14.75 -6.76 -17.64
N ALA A 115 15.96 -7.10 -18.09
CA ALA A 115 16.65 -8.30 -17.64
C ALA A 115 16.98 -8.26 -16.14
N PHE A 116 16.84 -9.39 -15.45
CA PHE A 116 16.97 -9.49 -13.99
C PHE A 116 18.39 -9.27 -13.44
N ASP A 117 19.40 -9.41 -14.29
CA ASP A 117 20.81 -9.13 -14.02
C ASP A 117 21.20 -7.67 -14.34
N HIS A 118 20.31 -6.89 -14.97
CA HIS A 118 20.57 -5.50 -15.29
C HIS A 118 20.63 -4.65 -14.00
N PRO A 119 21.64 -3.77 -13.81
CA PRO A 119 21.78 -2.96 -12.60
C PRO A 119 20.53 -2.12 -12.26
N GLU A 120 19.93 -1.48 -13.26
CA GLU A 120 18.69 -0.72 -13.10
C GLU A 120 17.47 -1.56 -12.71
N TRP A 121 17.49 -2.89 -12.90
CA TRP A 121 16.39 -3.75 -12.48
C TRP A 121 16.26 -3.72 -10.95
N LEU A 122 17.38 -3.89 -10.24
CA LEU A 122 17.39 -3.81 -8.77
C LEU A 122 16.99 -2.42 -8.28
N ALA A 123 17.48 -1.36 -8.92
CA ALA A 123 17.07 0.00 -8.57
C ALA A 123 15.55 0.18 -8.71
N SER A 124 14.96 -0.34 -9.79
CA SER A 124 13.51 -0.31 -10.02
C SER A 124 12.74 -1.13 -8.99
N ALA A 125 13.25 -2.31 -8.60
CA ALA A 125 12.64 -3.16 -7.57
C ALA A 125 12.66 -2.48 -6.20
N LEU A 126 13.74 -1.77 -5.86
CA LEU A 126 13.83 -0.98 -4.63
C LEU A 126 12.87 0.22 -4.62
N THR A 127 12.67 0.87 -5.77
CA THR A 127 11.64 1.91 -5.91
C THR A 127 10.24 1.34 -5.75
N LEU A 128 9.95 0.19 -6.37
CA LEU A 128 8.68 -0.51 -6.18
C LEU A 128 8.44 -0.83 -4.69
N ARG A 129 9.47 -1.29 -3.97
CA ARG A 129 9.41 -1.53 -2.53
C ARG A 129 9.04 -0.29 -1.72
N GLN A 130 9.59 0.86 -2.07
CA GLN A 130 9.25 2.12 -1.38
C GLN A 130 7.79 2.51 -1.63
N LEU A 131 7.31 2.34 -2.87
CA LEU A 131 5.92 2.60 -3.24
C LEU A 131 4.97 1.69 -2.44
N VAL A 132 5.18 0.38 -2.48
CA VAL A 132 4.33 -0.60 -1.78
C VAL A 132 4.33 -0.36 -0.26
N VAL A 133 5.51 -0.13 0.35
CA VAL A 133 5.58 0.12 1.81
C VAL A 133 4.91 1.44 2.20
N ARG A 134 4.96 2.47 1.34
CA ARG A 134 4.24 3.73 1.60
C ARG A 134 2.73 3.48 1.52
N HIS A 135 2.27 2.85 0.46
CA HIS A 135 0.88 2.49 0.25
C HIS A 135 0.29 1.74 1.45
N ILE A 136 0.90 0.61 1.84
CA ILE A 136 0.51 -0.18 3.03
C ILE A 136 0.37 0.70 4.28
N ARG A 137 1.34 1.59 4.52
CA ARG A 137 1.32 2.48 5.69
C ARG A 137 0.20 3.51 5.61
N GLU A 138 -0.09 4.06 4.43
CA GLU A 138 -1.17 5.04 4.29
C GLU A 138 -2.52 4.37 4.58
N GLU A 139 -2.75 3.19 4.04
CA GLU A 139 -4.00 2.47 4.24
C GLU A 139 -4.20 1.97 5.66
N GLU A 140 -3.20 1.31 6.24
CA GLU A 140 -3.34 0.77 7.60
C GLU A 140 -3.51 1.88 8.64
N ASN A 141 -2.95 3.08 8.43
CA ASN A 141 -3.03 4.21 9.38
C ASN A 141 -4.19 5.18 9.13
N GLU A 142 -4.76 5.21 7.93
CA GLU A 142 -5.83 6.15 7.55
C GLU A 142 -7.18 5.46 7.29
N LEU A 143 -7.20 4.17 6.92
CA LEU A 143 -8.39 3.41 6.59
C LEU A 143 -8.70 2.30 7.62
N PHE A 144 -7.71 1.49 8.01
CA PHE A 144 -7.99 0.28 8.79
C PHE A 144 -7.92 0.51 10.31
N PHE A 145 -6.92 1.24 10.83
CA PHE A 145 -6.64 1.35 12.27
C PHE A 145 -6.42 2.77 12.81
#